data_AF-A0A0P9VAK8-F1
#
_entry.id   AF-A0A0P9VAK8-F1
#
_cell.length_a   1.000
_cell.length_b   1.000
_cell.length_c   1.000
_cell.angle_alpha   90.00
_cell.angle_beta   90.00
_cell.angle_gamma   90.00
#
_symmetry.space_group_name_H-M   'P 1'
#
loop_
_entity.id
_entity.type
_entity.pdbx_description
1 polymer ?
#
loop_
_entity_poly.entity_id
_entity_poly.type
_entity_poly.pdbx_seq_one_letter_code
_entity_poly.pdbx_strand_id
1 'polypeptide(L)' 'GYRIKDLDEQFDARPTEIKALFSHALDPVRAAELRDKMLAAGLPI' A
#
# COMPACT_ATOMS: atom_id res chain seq x y z
N GLY A 1 0.99 13.14 9.17
CA GLY A 1 1.21 13.27 7.72
C GLY A 1 1.79 11.98 7.22
N TYR A 2 0.97 11.11 6.67
CA TYR A 2 1.42 9.80 6.19
C TYR A 2 2.27 9.98 4.94
N ARG A 3 3.59 9.81 5.09
CA ARG A 3 4.50 9.78 3.94
C ARG A 3 4.37 8.41 3.29
N ILE A 4 4.34 8.40 1.97
CA ILE A 4 4.42 7.18 1.16
C ILE A 4 5.67 6.36 1.53
N LYS A 5 6.73 6.98 2.05
CA LYS A 5 7.90 6.31 2.64
C LYS A 5 7.58 5.50 3.91
N ASP A 6 6.70 6.01 4.75
CA ASP A 6 6.28 5.34 5.98
C ASP A 6 5.39 4.12 5.65
N LEU A 7 4.53 4.27 4.64
CA LEU A 7 3.78 3.16 4.07
C LEU A 7 4.71 2.15 3.34
N ASP A 8 5.72 2.61 2.61
CA ASP A 8 6.70 1.74 1.96
C ASP A 8 7.52 0.93 2.97
N GLU A 9 7.94 1.56 4.07
CA GLU A 9 8.73 0.92 5.13
C GLU A 9 7.86 0.04 6.05
N GLN A 10 6.61 0.44 6.37
CA GLN A 10 5.68 -0.38 7.16
C GLN A 10 5.05 -1.53 6.36
N PHE A 11 4.83 -1.35 5.06
CA PHE A 11 4.15 -2.33 4.22
C PHE A 11 5.10 -3.11 3.30
N ASP A 12 6.41 -2.82 3.35
CA ASP A 12 7.45 -3.35 2.45
C ASP A 12 7.04 -3.20 0.97
N ALA A 13 6.42 -2.06 0.67
CA ALA A 13 5.70 -1.84 -0.57
C ALA A 13 6.21 -0.61 -1.28
N ARG A 14 6.80 -0.81 -2.45
CA ARG A 14 7.49 0.27 -3.15
C ARG A 14 6.53 1.44 -3.35
N PRO A 15 7.01 2.70 -3.28
CA PRO A 15 6.20 3.87 -3.62
C PRO A 15 5.55 3.76 -5.01
N THR A 16 6.18 3.01 -5.91
CA THR A 16 5.66 2.63 -7.23
C THR A 16 4.38 1.79 -7.15
N GLU A 17 4.24 0.93 -6.15
CA GLU A 17 3.09 0.06 -5.96
C GLU A 17 1.93 0.78 -5.32
N ILE A 18 2.17 1.68 -4.37
CA ILE A 18 1.13 2.56 -3.84
C ILE A 18 0.56 3.39 -4.99
N LYS A 19 1.42 4.00 -5.82
CA LYS A 19 0.99 4.68 -7.05
C LYS A 19 0.23 3.76 -8.00
N ALA A 20 0.70 2.54 -8.21
CA ALA A 20 0.04 1.57 -9.07
C ALA A 20 -1.33 1.14 -8.51
N LEU A 21 -1.50 1.03 -7.19
CA LEU A 21 -2.77 0.73 -6.54
C LEU A 21 -3.80 1.84 -6.85
N PHE A 22 -3.40 3.10 -6.69
CA PHE A 22 -4.25 4.24 -7.04
C PHE A 22 -4.56 4.32 -8.54
N SER A 23 -3.61 3.90 -9.39
CA SER A 23 -3.79 3.85 -10.84
C SER A 23 -4.44 2.54 -11.34
N HIS A 24 -4.88 1.63 -10.46
CA HIS A 24 -5.36 0.28 -10.81
C HIS A 24 -4.39 -0.53 -11.69
N ALA A 25 -3.11 -0.19 -11.68
CA ALA A 25 -2.04 -0.84 -12.43
C ALA A 25 -1.19 -1.77 -11.54
N LEU A 26 -1.61 -1.98 -10.29
CA LEU A 26 -0.93 -2.89 -9.37
C LEU A 26 -1.45 -4.31 -9.57
N ASP A 27 -0.54 -5.27 -9.45
CA ASP A 27 -0.89 -6.68 -9.47
C ASP A 27 -1.91 -7.01 -8.36
N PRO A 28 -3.00 -7.72 -8.66
CA PRO A 28 -4.07 -7.98 -7.69
C PRO A 28 -3.57 -8.71 -6.44
N VAL A 29 -2.52 -9.53 -6.55
CA VAL A 29 -1.91 -10.21 -5.39
C VAL A 29 -1.21 -9.20 -4.48
N ARG A 30 -0.42 -8.29 -5.05
CA ARG A 30 0.23 -7.21 -4.27
C ARG A 30 -0.76 -6.17 -3.76
N ALA A 31 -1.81 -5.87 -4.52
CA ALA A 31 -2.87 -4.96 -4.09
C ALA A 31 -3.65 -5.52 -2.90
N ALA A 32 -3.91 -6.83 -2.88
CA ALA A 32 -4.55 -7.50 -1.75
C ALA A 32 -3.65 -7.45 -0.50
N GLU A 33 -2.37 -7.79 -0.63
CA GLU A 33 -1.38 -7.70 0.46
C GLU A 33 -1.26 -6.27 1.01
N LEU A 34 -1.20 -5.27 0.14
CA LEU A 34 -1.11 -3.86 0.55
C LEU A 34 -2.37 -3.41 1.30
N ARG A 35 -3.55 -3.77 0.79
CA ARG A 35 -4.83 -3.46 1.44
C ARG A 35 -4.97 -4.18 2.77
N ASP A 36 -4.58 -5.45 2.85
CA ASP A 36 -4.62 -6.24 4.08
C ASP A 36 -3.71 -5.64 5.15
N LYS A 37 -2.47 -5.29 4.78
CA LYS A 37 -1.56 -4.62 5.70
C LYS A 37 -2.03 -3.22 6.11
N MET A 38 -2.61 -2.42 5.21
CA MET A 38 -3.20 -1.12 5.56
C MET A 38 -4.34 -1.27 6.57
N LEU A 39 -5.17 -2.30 6.40
CA LEU A 39 -6.26 -2.64 7.29
C LEU A 39 -5.72 -3.15 8.65
N ALA A 40 -4.66 -3.95 8.64
CA ALA A 40 -3.96 -4.43 9.84
C ALA A 40 -3.24 -3.30 10.60
N ALA A 41 -2.74 -2.29 9.89
CA ALA A 41 -2.14 -1.09 10.49
C ALA A 41 -3.18 -0.10 11.05
N GLY A 42 -4.48 -0.41 10.94
CA GLY A 42 -5.56 0.41 11.52
C GLY A 42 -5.79 1.71 10.77
N LEU A 43 -5.31 1.84 9.53
CA LEU A 43 -5.71 2.94 8.66
C LEU A 43 -7.15 2.69 8.20
N PRO A 44 -8.08 3.64 8.39
CA PRO A 44 -9.39 3.53 7.80
C PRO A 44 -9.24 3.56 6.27
N ILE A 45 -9.61 2.45 5.63
CA ILE A 45 -9.59 2.26 4.16
C ILE A 45 -10.74 2.99 3.47
#